data_AF-A0A7G6E6P3-F1
#
_entry.id   AF-A0A7G6E6P3-F1
#
_cell.length_a   1.000
_cell.length_b   1.000
_cell.length_c   1.000
_cell.angle_alpha   90.00
_cell.angle_beta   90.00
_cell.angle_gamma   90.00
#
_symmetry.space_group_name_H-M   'P 1'
#
loop_
_entity.id
_entity.type
_entity.pdbx_description
1 polymer ?
#
loop_
_entity_poly.entity_id
_entity_poly.type
_entity_poly.pdbx_seq_one_letter_code
_entity_poly.pdbx_strand_id
1 'polypeptide(L)'
;MAEYVHFTDEQKQRANSVDIVDFLRRQGEQLIRSGREWRWKRHDSVTIRGNRWFRHSAGQGGLAIDFVQEFYGLSFPDAVTLLLGGEQGTAFKQSDKKAPEAEQKKFVLPEAADNMRRVYAYLLKQRYIDRDVLTHFVREKKIYEDKEYHNVVFVGCDENGTARHAHKRGTYSNAAGYRGNVEGSDPKYSFNYIGTSSILYVFEAPIDMLSFITLHKNGWQQHSYVALDGVAEHALVQVLSKNIHIKNVVLCLDNDPAGIEASGRLTDILHEKGYACIAYLQPACKDWNEDLKAQHGITPVPAKPHPKLAACKELCGEIRYLCSTIKSVKNPHEMLMELYEKAVPLMLSSRSTDGQKAVLMEQLLSVAVYALFAVMAQYRQLEKPMNFKQLTDELCHSYHPHQDRGKLKTKAEDIQQDVNAINDQLNTSGIRTLEDKQKLIASYMGLALNCVKAQIFICLESQEQKIETLQKQNEGRDDYMQAVCEEFMQPGI
;
A
#
# COMPACT_ATOMS: atom_id res chain seq x y z
N MET A 1 -32.59 -0.49 22.80
CA MET A 1 -32.88 0.44 21.70
C MET A 1 -31.85 1.54 21.80
N ALA A 2 -30.87 1.59 20.88
CA ALA A 2 -29.85 2.64 20.90
C ALA A 2 -30.50 3.97 20.47
N GLU A 3 -30.31 5.02 21.27
CA GLU A 3 -30.82 6.36 21.04
C GLU A 3 -30.20 6.92 19.75
N TYR A 4 -31.01 7.23 18.74
CA TYR A 4 -30.51 7.69 17.45
C TYR A 4 -30.14 9.18 17.55
N VAL A 5 -28.85 9.46 17.78
CA VAL A 5 -28.34 10.83 17.90
C VAL A 5 -28.29 11.48 16.51
N HIS A 6 -29.17 12.45 16.27
CA HIS A 6 -29.15 13.26 15.05
C HIS A 6 -28.12 14.39 15.17
N PHE A 7 -27.13 14.40 14.27
CA PHE A 7 -26.21 15.53 14.08
C PHE A 7 -26.59 16.33 12.84
N THR A 8 -26.57 17.66 12.95
CA THR A 8 -26.74 18.55 11.78
C THR A 8 -25.53 18.46 10.86
N ASP A 9 -25.69 18.84 9.59
CA ASP A 9 -24.57 18.82 8.65
C ASP A 9 -23.48 19.83 9.02
N GLU A 10 -23.83 20.93 9.70
CA GLU A 10 -22.86 21.86 10.28
C GLU A 10 -22.04 21.21 11.39
N GLN A 11 -22.67 20.40 12.25
CA GLN A 11 -21.97 19.68 13.32
C GLN A 11 -20.99 18.65 12.75
N LYS A 12 -21.40 17.90 11.72
CA LYS A 12 -20.53 16.96 11.01
C LYS A 12 -19.37 17.68 10.33
N GLN A 13 -19.64 18.79 9.64
CA GLN A 13 -18.59 19.60 9.03
C GLN A 13 -17.59 20.13 10.05
N ARG A 14 -18.07 20.62 11.19
CA ARG A 14 -17.23 21.16 12.27
C ARG A 14 -16.39 20.08 12.94
N ALA A 15 -16.96 18.90 13.18
CA ALA A 15 -16.19 17.75 13.67
C ALA A 15 -15.12 17.33 12.65
N ASN A 16 -15.47 17.27 11.36
CA ASN A 16 -14.51 16.97 10.30
C ASN A 16 -13.47 18.06 10.05
N SER A 17 -13.68 19.30 10.48
CA SER A 17 -12.69 20.37 10.36
C SER A 17 -11.72 20.45 11.54
N VAL A 18 -11.86 19.61 12.57
CA VAL A 18 -10.89 19.55 13.67
C VAL A 18 -9.48 19.24 13.15
N ASP A 19 -8.49 20.00 13.60
CA ASP A 19 -7.08 19.73 13.32
C ASP A 19 -6.64 18.48 14.09
N ILE A 20 -6.33 17.40 13.36
CA ILE A 20 -5.91 16.12 13.92
C ILE A 20 -4.58 16.27 14.69
N VAL A 21 -3.72 17.20 14.28
CA VAL A 21 -2.45 17.48 14.98
C VAL A 21 -2.71 18.06 16.37
N ASP A 22 -3.66 18.98 16.49
CA ASP A 22 -4.07 19.56 17.78
C ASP A 22 -4.74 18.49 18.65
N PHE A 23 -5.65 17.72 18.07
CA PHE A 23 -6.31 16.60 18.73
C PHE A 23 -5.30 15.62 19.34
N LEU A 24 -4.36 15.10 18.54
CA LEU A 24 -3.36 14.14 19.00
C LEU A 24 -2.45 14.71 20.09
N ARG A 25 -1.98 15.95 19.95
CA ARG A 25 -1.15 16.59 20.97
C ARG A 25 -1.88 16.72 22.31
N ARG A 26 -3.18 17.02 22.30
CA ARG A 26 -3.99 17.05 23.54
C ARG A 26 -4.19 15.67 24.15
N GLN A 27 -4.05 14.59 23.37
CA GLN A 27 -4.04 13.21 23.85
C GLN A 27 -2.64 12.73 24.28
N GLY A 28 -1.63 13.62 24.31
CA GLY A 28 -0.25 13.28 24.70
C GLY A 28 0.56 12.58 23.61
N GLU A 29 0.05 12.50 22.38
CA GLU A 29 0.68 11.78 21.29
C GLU A 29 1.82 12.59 20.64
N GLN A 30 2.89 11.89 20.23
CA GLN A 30 4.07 12.51 19.62
C GLN A 30 3.99 12.52 18.09
N LEU A 31 4.28 13.68 17.47
CA LEU A 31 4.27 13.89 16.03
C LEU A 31 5.63 14.40 15.53
N ILE A 32 6.15 13.79 14.47
CA ILE A 32 7.42 14.15 13.84
C ILE A 32 7.14 14.90 12.53
N ARG A 33 7.88 15.97 12.26
CA ARG A 33 7.69 16.74 11.02
C ARG A 33 8.16 15.93 9.81
N SER A 34 7.33 15.82 8.78
CA SER A 34 7.63 15.14 7.52
C SER A 34 7.24 16.03 6.33
N GLY A 35 8.13 16.96 5.98
CA GLY A 35 7.86 17.96 4.94
C GLY A 35 6.73 18.92 5.34
N ARG A 36 5.66 18.95 4.54
CA ARG A 36 4.44 19.74 4.82
C ARG A 36 3.47 19.05 5.76
N GLU A 37 3.69 17.77 6.06
CA GLU A 37 2.82 16.90 6.87
C GLU A 37 3.48 16.58 8.22
N TRP A 38 2.70 15.98 9.11
CA TRP A 38 3.16 15.39 10.36
C TRP A 38 3.05 13.88 10.26
N ARG A 39 4.10 13.15 10.65
CA ARG A 39 4.07 11.70 10.83
C ARG A 39 3.79 11.39 12.29
N TRP A 40 2.84 10.50 12.55
CA TRP A 40 2.53 10.09 13.93
C TRP A 40 3.56 9.08 14.41
N LYS A 41 4.20 9.32 15.56
CA LYS A 41 5.29 8.45 16.06
C LYS A 41 4.79 7.05 16.41
N ARG A 42 3.60 6.96 17.02
CA ARG A 42 2.96 5.69 17.38
C ARG A 42 2.56 4.87 16.15
N HIS A 43 2.16 5.54 15.07
CA HIS A 43 1.83 4.91 13.79
C HIS A 43 2.66 5.54 12.67
N ASP A 44 3.87 5.02 12.46
CA ASP A 44 4.88 5.57 11.53
C ASP A 44 4.41 5.64 10.05
N SER A 45 3.45 4.80 9.69
CA SER A 45 2.78 4.79 8.38
C SER A 45 1.67 5.83 8.25
N VAL A 46 1.35 6.61 9.27
CA VAL A 46 0.26 7.61 9.24
C VAL A 46 0.85 9.01 9.07
N THR A 47 0.45 9.69 7.99
CA THR A 47 0.74 11.12 7.79
C THR A 47 -0.52 11.97 7.92
N ILE A 48 -0.36 13.17 8.48
CA ILE A 48 -1.44 14.06 8.90
C ILE A 48 -1.17 15.46 8.39
N ARG A 49 -2.20 16.10 7.82
CA ARG A 49 -2.18 17.48 7.37
C ARG A 49 -3.49 18.18 7.72
N GLY A 50 -3.47 18.96 8.80
CA GLY A 50 -4.65 19.62 9.34
C GLY A 50 -5.70 18.58 9.76
N ASN A 51 -6.88 18.62 9.14
CA ASN A 51 -7.94 17.65 9.40
C ASN A 51 -7.90 16.39 8.52
N ARG A 52 -6.87 16.21 7.69
CA ARG A 52 -6.72 15.04 6.81
C ARG A 52 -5.65 14.12 7.34
N TRP A 53 -5.84 12.83 7.15
CA TRP A 53 -4.85 11.81 7.43
C TRP A 53 -4.81 10.75 6.33
N PHE A 54 -3.67 10.08 6.22
CA PHE A 54 -3.47 8.95 5.33
C PHE A 54 -2.53 7.92 5.96
N ARG A 55 -2.96 6.67 6.02
CA ARG A 55 -2.19 5.50 6.45
C ARG A 55 -1.65 4.77 5.24
N HIS A 56 -0.36 4.97 4.98
CA HIS A 56 0.36 4.41 3.83
C HIS A 56 0.35 2.88 3.82
N SER A 57 0.38 2.22 4.98
CA SER A 57 0.40 0.76 5.07
C SER A 57 -0.93 0.10 4.69
N ALA A 58 -2.05 0.82 4.84
CA ALA A 58 -3.39 0.31 4.57
C ALA A 58 -4.04 0.95 3.33
N GLY A 59 -3.41 1.98 2.75
CA GLY A 59 -3.97 2.76 1.65
C GLY A 59 -5.28 3.47 2.01
N GLN A 60 -5.47 3.78 3.29
CA GLN A 60 -6.69 4.38 3.83
C GLN A 60 -6.44 5.81 4.30
N GLY A 61 -7.44 6.67 4.21
CA GLY A 61 -7.38 8.02 4.72
C GLY A 61 -8.77 8.61 4.85
N GLY A 62 -8.85 9.78 5.46
CA GLY A 62 -10.13 10.42 5.71
C GLY A 62 -9.96 11.78 6.38
N LEU A 63 -11.07 12.25 6.93
CA LEU A 63 -11.12 13.47 7.74
C LEU A 63 -11.02 13.13 9.24
N ALA A 64 -11.19 14.12 10.09
CA ALA A 64 -11.05 13.97 11.54
C ALA A 64 -12.05 12.96 12.14
N ILE A 65 -13.30 12.89 11.65
CA ILE A 65 -14.26 11.87 12.14
C ILE A 65 -13.73 10.47 11.81
N ASP A 66 -13.36 10.23 10.56
CA ASP A 66 -12.83 8.94 10.11
C ASP A 66 -11.59 8.53 10.91
N PHE A 67 -10.73 9.52 11.23
CA PHE A 67 -9.54 9.31 12.06
C PHE A 67 -9.90 8.76 13.45
N VAL A 68 -10.85 9.39 14.13
CA VAL A 68 -11.26 8.97 15.48
C VAL A 68 -11.98 7.63 15.43
N GLN A 69 -12.83 7.39 14.43
CA GLN A 69 -13.46 6.08 14.25
C GLN A 69 -12.41 4.98 14.01
N GLU A 70 -11.36 5.29 13.24
CA GLU A 70 -10.29 4.34 12.93
C GLU A 70 -9.41 4.03 14.13
N PHE A 71 -8.74 5.04 14.70
CA PHE A 71 -7.67 4.82 15.67
C PHE A 71 -8.16 4.75 17.13
N TYR A 72 -9.37 5.24 17.40
CA TYR A 72 -9.98 5.22 18.73
C TYR A 72 -11.17 4.26 18.82
N GLY A 73 -11.53 3.57 17.73
CA GLY A 73 -12.58 2.54 17.72
C GLY A 73 -13.97 3.07 18.11
N LEU A 74 -14.22 4.37 17.89
CA LEU A 74 -15.47 5.02 18.26
C LEU A 74 -16.54 4.88 17.17
N SER A 75 -17.81 4.82 17.60
CA SER A 75 -18.94 4.90 16.67
C SER A 75 -18.98 6.29 16.02
N PHE A 76 -19.71 6.44 14.91
CA PHE A 76 -19.87 7.76 14.27
C PHE A 76 -20.44 8.80 15.26
N PRO A 77 -21.52 8.52 16.03
CA PRO A 77 -22.00 9.45 17.04
C PRO A 77 -20.97 9.82 18.12
N ASP A 78 -20.23 8.84 18.62
CA ASP A 78 -19.23 9.07 19.66
C ASP A 78 -18.05 9.87 19.14
N ALA A 79 -17.62 9.59 17.89
CA ALA A 79 -16.55 10.33 17.23
C ALA A 79 -16.91 11.79 16.99
N VAL A 80 -18.13 12.06 16.51
CA VAL A 80 -18.63 13.44 16.34
C VAL A 80 -18.73 14.14 17.69
N THR A 81 -19.25 13.47 18.72
CA THR A 81 -19.37 14.04 20.08
C THR A 81 -18.00 14.38 20.67
N LEU A 82 -17.02 13.47 20.53
CA LEU A 82 -15.65 13.69 20.99
C LEU A 82 -15.01 14.89 20.29
N LEU A 83 -15.05 14.93 18.97
CA LEU A 83 -14.42 15.99 18.15
C LEU A 83 -15.07 17.36 18.35
N LEU A 84 -16.34 17.40 18.76
CA LEU A 84 -17.02 18.63 19.12
C LEU A 84 -16.71 19.12 20.54
N GLY A 85 -15.82 18.43 21.28
CA GLY A 85 -15.28 18.87 22.57
C GLY A 85 -15.75 18.07 23.79
N GLY A 86 -16.60 17.06 23.62
CA GLY A 86 -17.14 16.23 24.72
C GLY A 86 -17.71 17.02 25.90
N GLU A 87 -17.79 16.38 27.08
CA GLU A 87 -18.28 16.99 28.35
C GLU A 87 -17.29 17.98 29.00
N GLN A 88 -16.10 18.23 28.41
CA GLN A 88 -15.03 19.03 29.01
C GLN A 88 -14.87 20.46 28.43
N GLY A 89 -15.73 20.89 27.52
CA GLY A 89 -15.96 22.31 27.24
C GLY A 89 -14.83 23.10 26.55
N THR A 90 -13.76 22.46 26.06
CA THR A 90 -12.70 23.16 25.28
C THR A 90 -12.71 22.73 23.81
N ALA A 91 -13.00 23.67 22.91
CA ALA A 91 -13.01 23.38 21.47
C ALA A 91 -11.61 23.02 20.95
N PHE A 92 -11.52 22.00 20.10
CA PHE A 92 -10.30 21.72 19.34
C PHE A 92 -10.04 22.81 18.31
N LYS A 93 -8.77 23.05 17.98
CA LYS A 93 -8.42 23.95 16.87
C LYS A 93 -9.07 23.43 15.60
N GLN A 94 -9.76 24.32 14.91
CA GLN A 94 -10.29 24.02 13.59
C GLN A 94 -9.15 24.22 12.59
N SER A 95 -8.95 23.24 11.72
CA SER A 95 -8.14 23.43 10.53
C SER A 95 -8.80 24.51 9.67
N ASP A 96 -8.05 25.56 9.35
CA ASP A 96 -8.57 26.59 8.45
C ASP A 96 -8.93 25.94 7.11
N LYS A 97 -10.20 26.05 6.70
CA LYS A 97 -10.69 25.63 5.36
C LYS A 97 -9.92 26.33 4.21
N LYS A 98 -9.05 27.29 4.54
CA LYS A 98 -8.10 27.98 3.68
C LYS A 98 -6.73 28.07 4.36
N ALA A 99 -6.06 26.95 4.63
CA ALA A 99 -4.64 27.00 4.28
C ALA A 99 -4.65 27.37 2.78
N PRO A 100 -4.15 28.56 2.37
CA PRO A 100 -4.15 28.90 0.96
C PRO A 100 -3.56 27.69 0.25
N GLU A 101 -4.22 27.25 -0.82
CA GLU A 101 -3.59 26.39 -1.81
C GLU A 101 -2.25 27.08 -2.05
N ALA A 102 -1.18 26.55 -1.45
CA ALA A 102 0.04 27.31 -1.29
C ALA A 102 0.42 27.68 -2.71
N GLU A 103 0.35 28.97 -3.06
CA GLU A 103 0.59 29.45 -4.43
C GLU A 103 1.74 28.63 -4.95
N GLN A 104 1.54 27.87 -6.04
CA GLN A 104 2.54 26.94 -6.53
C GLN A 104 3.85 27.70 -6.64
N LYS A 105 4.74 27.49 -5.65
CA LYS A 105 5.96 28.26 -5.58
C LYS A 105 6.70 27.97 -6.86
N LYS A 106 7.19 29.02 -7.50
CA LYS A 106 7.94 28.87 -8.74
C LYS A 106 9.06 27.86 -8.51
N PHE A 107 9.08 26.82 -9.34
CA PHE A 107 10.14 25.83 -9.31
C PHE A 107 11.48 26.49 -9.61
N VAL A 108 12.45 26.29 -8.71
CA VAL A 108 13.82 26.76 -8.88
C VAL A 108 14.76 25.63 -8.50
N LEU A 109 15.72 25.34 -9.38
CA LEU A 109 16.77 24.37 -9.08
C LEU A 109 17.64 24.86 -7.91
N PRO A 110 18.03 23.98 -6.98
CA PRO A 110 19.06 24.28 -5.99
C PRO A 110 20.35 24.77 -6.65
N GLU A 111 21.03 25.73 -6.03
CA GLU A 111 22.33 26.19 -6.51
C GLU A 111 23.33 25.02 -6.53
N ALA A 112 24.08 24.88 -7.62
CA ALA A 112 25.10 23.85 -7.75
C ALA A 112 26.33 24.20 -6.91
N ALA A 113 26.92 23.19 -6.27
CA ALA A 113 28.21 23.32 -5.62
C ALA A 113 29.34 23.54 -6.64
N ASP A 114 30.44 24.13 -6.21
CA ASP A 114 31.62 24.38 -7.06
C ASP A 114 32.28 23.09 -7.57
N ASN A 115 32.05 21.97 -6.90
CA ASN A 115 32.51 20.65 -7.29
C ASN A 115 31.53 19.56 -6.85
N MET A 116 31.69 18.36 -7.41
CA MET A 116 30.79 17.22 -7.18
C MET A 116 31.44 16.10 -6.34
N ARG A 117 32.46 16.43 -5.53
CA ARG A 117 33.31 15.41 -4.87
C ARG A 117 32.49 14.47 -3.98
N ARG A 118 31.49 14.99 -3.25
CA ARG A 118 30.68 14.18 -2.33
C ARG A 118 29.68 13.34 -3.09
N VAL A 119 29.05 13.88 -4.13
CA VAL A 119 28.16 13.10 -5.00
C VAL A 119 28.91 11.97 -5.70
N TYR A 120 30.12 12.20 -6.23
CA TYR A 120 30.93 11.14 -6.82
C TYR A 120 31.36 10.09 -5.80
N ALA A 121 31.78 10.49 -4.61
CA ALA A 121 32.12 9.54 -3.54
C ALA A 121 30.88 8.69 -3.16
N TYR A 122 29.73 9.34 -2.96
CA TYR A 122 28.48 8.67 -2.62
C TYR A 122 28.04 7.68 -3.71
N LEU A 123 27.86 8.14 -4.95
CA LEU A 123 27.32 7.32 -6.02
C LEU A 123 28.28 6.21 -6.47
N LEU A 124 29.58 6.50 -6.58
CA LEU A 124 30.55 5.51 -7.07
C LEU A 124 31.03 4.55 -5.97
N LYS A 125 31.15 5.00 -4.71
CA LYS A 125 31.77 4.20 -3.64
C LYS A 125 30.76 3.61 -2.65
N GLN A 126 29.65 4.28 -2.39
CA GLN A 126 28.63 3.77 -1.47
C GLN A 126 27.46 3.10 -2.21
N ARG A 127 27.11 3.63 -3.38
CA ARG A 127 26.01 3.11 -4.22
C ARG A 127 26.49 2.26 -5.39
N TYR A 128 27.80 2.18 -5.62
CA TYR A 128 28.44 1.35 -6.64
C TYR A 128 27.93 1.59 -8.07
N ILE A 129 27.36 2.76 -8.34
CA ILE A 129 26.91 3.15 -9.69
C ILE A 129 28.13 3.20 -10.60
N ASP A 130 27.99 2.63 -11.79
CA ASP A 130 29.05 2.62 -12.78
C ASP A 130 29.44 4.05 -13.20
N ARG A 131 30.74 4.27 -13.40
CA ARG A 131 31.30 5.59 -13.71
C ARG A 131 30.78 6.14 -15.04
N ASP A 132 30.65 5.33 -16.07
CA ASP A 132 30.22 5.80 -17.39
C ASP A 132 28.73 6.13 -17.38
N VAL A 133 27.94 5.32 -16.68
CA VAL A 133 26.52 5.59 -16.43
C VAL A 133 26.35 6.93 -15.71
N LEU A 134 27.05 7.15 -14.60
CA LEU A 134 26.99 8.42 -13.87
C LEU A 134 27.45 9.59 -14.74
N THR A 135 28.57 9.44 -15.46
CA THR A 135 29.16 10.50 -16.30
C THR A 135 28.19 10.95 -17.39
N HIS A 136 27.40 10.04 -17.96
CA HIS A 136 26.37 10.37 -18.95
C HIS A 136 25.36 11.38 -18.38
N PHE A 137 24.73 11.07 -17.26
CA PHE A 137 23.72 11.95 -16.65
C PHE A 137 24.29 13.26 -16.09
N VAL A 138 25.54 13.26 -15.63
CA VAL A 138 26.24 14.49 -15.21
C VAL A 138 26.51 15.41 -16.40
N ARG A 139 26.94 14.87 -17.55
CA ARG A 139 27.15 15.66 -18.78
C ARG A 139 25.85 16.27 -19.31
N GLU A 140 24.74 15.56 -19.16
CA GLU A 140 23.40 16.09 -19.46
C GLU A 140 22.88 17.10 -18.43
N LYS A 141 23.65 17.43 -17.39
CA LYS A 141 23.25 18.29 -16.26
C LYS A 141 22.02 17.76 -15.50
N LYS A 142 21.74 16.46 -15.60
CA LYS A 142 20.64 15.80 -14.87
C LYS A 142 21.03 15.34 -13.48
N ILE A 143 22.32 15.24 -13.18
CA ILE A 143 22.84 14.93 -11.84
C ILE A 143 23.88 15.95 -11.45
N TYR A 144 23.72 16.57 -10.27
CA TYR A 144 24.71 17.48 -9.70
C TYR A 144 24.68 17.48 -8.15
N GLU A 145 25.65 18.15 -7.53
CA GLU A 145 25.74 18.34 -6.08
C GLU A 145 25.13 19.70 -5.69
N ASP A 146 24.17 19.74 -4.76
CA ASP A 146 23.66 21.03 -4.25
C ASP A 146 24.69 21.72 -3.34
N LYS A 147 24.71 23.05 -3.36
CA LYS A 147 25.71 23.86 -2.65
C LYS A 147 25.52 23.86 -1.13
N GLU A 148 24.27 23.93 -0.68
CA GLU A 148 23.94 24.18 0.73
C GLU A 148 24.14 22.95 1.61
N TYR A 149 23.77 21.77 1.12
CA TYR A 149 23.73 20.54 1.92
C TYR A 149 24.53 19.39 1.31
N HIS A 150 25.11 19.58 0.12
CA HIS A 150 25.82 18.56 -0.64
C HIS A 150 25.00 17.29 -0.91
N ASN A 151 23.68 17.44 -1.06
CA ASN A 151 22.81 16.40 -1.57
C ASN A 151 23.14 16.12 -3.04
N VAL A 152 22.91 14.89 -3.50
CA VAL A 152 22.75 14.65 -4.93
C VAL A 152 21.38 15.18 -5.36
N VAL A 153 21.36 15.93 -6.46
CA VAL A 153 20.15 16.41 -7.12
C VAL A 153 19.97 15.64 -8.42
N PHE A 154 18.81 14.98 -8.58
CA PHE A 154 18.37 14.33 -9.81
C PHE A 154 17.33 15.23 -10.48
N VAL A 155 17.66 15.78 -11.64
CA VAL A 155 16.82 16.74 -12.37
C VAL A 155 16.01 16.00 -13.42
N GLY A 156 14.73 16.31 -13.45
CA GLY A 156 13.86 15.92 -14.53
C GLY A 156 13.43 17.13 -15.36
N CYS A 157 13.44 16.95 -16.68
CA CYS A 157 13.21 17.99 -17.66
C CYS A 157 11.97 17.69 -18.51
N ASP A 158 11.37 18.74 -19.05
CA ASP A 158 10.40 18.62 -20.14
C ASP A 158 11.08 18.30 -21.47
N GLU A 159 10.27 18.16 -22.52
CA GLU A 159 10.72 17.77 -23.86
C GLU A 159 11.63 18.82 -24.51
N ASN A 160 11.60 20.06 -24.01
CA ASN A 160 12.47 21.14 -24.46
C ASN A 160 13.78 21.21 -23.67
N GLY A 161 14.03 20.26 -22.75
CA GLY A 161 15.20 20.25 -21.87
C GLY A 161 15.10 21.25 -20.71
N THR A 162 13.94 21.86 -20.47
CA THR A 162 13.75 22.79 -19.35
C THR A 162 13.51 21.99 -18.07
N ALA A 163 14.26 22.29 -17.01
CA ALA A 163 14.07 21.64 -15.73
C ALA A 163 12.68 21.96 -15.15
N ARG A 164 11.93 20.91 -14.79
CA ARG A 164 10.59 21.00 -14.19
C ARG A 164 10.50 20.29 -12.84
N HIS A 165 11.46 19.43 -12.54
CA HIS A 165 11.49 18.63 -11.33
C HIS A 165 12.92 18.49 -10.81
N ALA A 166 13.08 18.41 -9.50
CA ALA A 166 14.34 17.99 -8.88
C ALA A 166 14.08 17.14 -7.64
N HIS A 167 14.68 15.96 -7.60
CA HIS A 167 14.69 15.08 -6.43
C HIS A 167 16.04 15.18 -5.72
N LYS A 168 16.05 15.36 -4.40
CA LYS A 168 17.27 15.44 -3.60
C LYS A 168 17.45 14.20 -2.74
N ARG A 169 18.68 13.70 -2.66
CA ARG A 169 19.08 12.62 -1.76
C ARG A 169 20.37 12.99 -1.00
N GLY A 170 20.33 12.84 0.32
CA GLY A 170 21.49 13.09 1.20
C GLY A 170 22.64 12.13 0.95
N THR A 171 23.86 12.66 1.02
CA THR A 171 25.11 11.94 0.71
C THR A 171 25.90 11.52 1.97
N TYR A 172 25.50 12.01 3.15
CA TYR A 172 26.14 11.68 4.42
C TYR A 172 25.73 10.29 4.94
N SER A 173 26.70 9.55 5.48
CA SER A 173 26.54 8.19 5.99
C SER A 173 25.94 8.08 7.40
N ASN A 174 25.93 9.17 8.17
CA ASN A 174 25.71 9.12 9.63
C ASN A 174 24.28 9.48 10.07
N ALA A 175 23.34 9.67 9.14
CA ALA A 175 21.95 9.97 9.44
C ALA A 175 21.03 9.25 8.46
N ALA A 176 19.74 9.13 8.80
CA ALA A 176 18.70 8.75 7.84
C ALA A 176 18.70 9.79 6.71
N GLY A 177 19.43 9.50 5.62
CA GLY A 177 19.77 10.48 4.61
C GLY A 177 18.51 11.14 4.03
N TYR A 178 18.54 12.48 3.98
CA TYR A 178 17.45 13.29 3.44
C TYR A 178 16.96 12.74 2.08
N ARG A 179 15.65 12.71 1.86
CA ARG A 179 15.03 12.36 0.57
C ARG A 179 13.82 13.25 0.37
N GLY A 180 13.71 13.90 -0.78
CA GLY A 180 12.52 14.67 -1.10
C GLY A 180 12.64 15.50 -2.37
N ASN A 181 11.48 15.85 -2.91
CA ASN A 181 11.39 16.72 -4.08
C ASN A 181 11.59 18.17 -3.68
N VAL A 182 12.25 18.94 -4.54
CA VAL A 182 12.39 20.39 -4.39
C VAL A 182 11.01 21.03 -4.52
N GLU A 183 10.76 22.05 -3.70
CA GLU A 183 9.47 22.75 -3.71
C GLU A 183 9.16 23.35 -5.08
N GLY A 184 7.90 23.23 -5.52
CA GLY A 184 7.48 23.65 -6.86
C GLY A 184 7.71 22.64 -7.98
N SER A 185 8.38 21.52 -7.70
CA SER A 185 8.60 20.47 -8.71
C SER A 185 7.29 19.90 -9.27
N ASP A 186 7.21 19.72 -10.59
CA ASP A 186 6.10 19.05 -11.25
C ASP A 186 6.38 17.52 -11.30
N PRO A 187 5.60 16.68 -10.58
CA PRO A 187 5.83 15.25 -10.51
C PRO A 187 5.66 14.50 -11.83
N LYS A 188 5.14 15.15 -12.88
CA LYS A 188 5.06 14.58 -14.24
C LYS A 188 6.42 14.48 -14.92
N TYR A 189 7.38 15.31 -14.53
CA TYR A 189 8.67 15.42 -15.21
C TYR A 189 9.81 14.96 -14.31
N SER A 190 9.63 13.90 -13.53
CA SER A 190 10.68 13.33 -12.68
C SER A 190 11.90 12.84 -13.48
N PHE A 191 12.94 12.40 -12.78
CA PHE A 191 14.19 11.96 -13.40
C PHE A 191 13.97 10.82 -14.41
N ASN A 192 14.39 11.04 -15.66
CA ASN A 192 14.14 10.11 -16.76
C ASN A 192 15.23 10.16 -17.85
N TYR A 193 15.21 9.13 -18.70
CA TYR A 193 15.97 9.03 -19.93
C TYR A 193 15.07 8.44 -21.02
N ILE A 194 15.06 9.05 -22.21
CA ILE A 194 14.25 8.59 -23.34
C ILE A 194 15.19 8.04 -24.41
N GLY A 195 15.08 6.73 -24.64
CA GLY A 195 15.80 6.03 -25.70
C GLY A 195 14.97 5.90 -26.99
N THR A 196 15.50 5.14 -27.94
CA THR A 196 14.94 4.98 -29.29
C THR A 196 14.05 3.74 -29.46
N SER A 197 14.19 2.74 -28.60
CA SER A 197 13.39 1.51 -28.63
C SER A 197 11.99 1.70 -28.04
N SER A 198 11.13 0.70 -28.20
CA SER A 198 9.75 0.71 -27.73
C SER A 198 9.56 0.31 -26.26
N ILE A 199 10.64 0.21 -25.48
CA ILE A 199 10.64 -0.31 -24.09
C ILE A 199 10.87 0.82 -23.09
N LEU A 200 10.03 0.88 -22.05
CA LEU A 200 10.17 1.74 -20.88
C LEU A 200 10.33 0.92 -19.61
N TYR A 201 11.42 1.15 -18.87
CA TYR A 201 11.64 0.62 -17.53
C TYR A 201 11.25 1.65 -16.47
N VAL A 202 10.52 1.22 -15.42
CA VAL A 202 9.91 2.11 -14.42
C VAL A 202 10.41 1.77 -13.02
N PHE A 203 10.94 2.74 -12.29
CA PHE A 203 11.58 2.54 -10.97
C PHE A 203 10.97 3.46 -9.90
N GLU A 204 11.06 3.09 -8.62
CA GLU A 204 10.61 3.96 -7.53
C GLU A 204 11.51 5.18 -7.34
N ALA A 205 12.83 5.01 -7.49
CA ALA A 205 13.78 6.10 -7.26
C ALA A 205 14.93 6.15 -8.29
N PRO A 206 15.59 7.32 -8.45
CA PRO A 206 16.68 7.51 -9.40
C PRO A 206 17.88 6.58 -9.15
N ILE A 207 18.20 6.28 -7.90
CA ILE A 207 19.33 5.40 -7.56
C ILE A 207 19.05 3.97 -8.03
N ASP A 208 17.81 3.49 -7.94
CA ASP A 208 17.43 2.15 -8.38
C ASP A 208 17.49 2.05 -9.90
N MET A 209 17.01 3.09 -10.60
CA MET A 209 17.17 3.22 -12.05
C MET A 209 18.64 3.15 -12.48
N LEU A 210 19.53 3.92 -11.84
CA LEU A 210 20.97 3.90 -12.15
C LEU A 210 21.63 2.57 -11.79
N SER A 211 21.16 1.90 -10.72
CA SER A 211 21.67 0.60 -10.30
C SER A 211 21.29 -0.47 -11.31
N PHE A 212 20.05 -0.48 -11.78
CA PHE A 212 19.59 -1.36 -12.86
C PHE A 212 20.40 -1.16 -14.14
N ILE A 213 20.60 0.10 -14.57
CA ILE A 213 21.43 0.40 -15.75
C ILE A 213 22.88 -0.10 -15.54
N THR A 214 23.43 0.02 -14.33
CA THR A 214 24.76 -0.50 -13.99
C THR A 214 24.82 -2.03 -14.05
N LEU A 215 23.76 -2.72 -13.63
CA LEU A 215 23.65 -4.19 -13.72
C LEU A 215 23.43 -4.67 -15.17
N HIS A 216 22.85 -3.83 -16.02
CA HIS A 216 22.43 -4.17 -17.39
C HIS A 216 22.98 -3.17 -18.43
N LYS A 217 24.29 -2.91 -18.42
CA LYS A 217 24.91 -1.85 -19.25
C LYS A 217 24.82 -2.05 -20.76
N ASN A 218 24.67 -3.29 -21.24
CA ASN A 218 24.76 -3.55 -22.68
C ASN A 218 23.57 -2.94 -23.42
N GLY A 219 23.82 -1.92 -24.24
CA GLY A 219 22.80 -1.28 -25.06
C GLY A 219 21.77 -0.44 -24.31
N TRP A 220 22.00 -0.12 -23.02
CA TRP A 220 20.99 0.53 -22.16
C TRP A 220 20.42 1.82 -22.76
N GLN A 221 21.24 2.61 -23.45
CA GLN A 221 20.84 3.88 -24.09
C GLN A 221 19.77 3.73 -25.19
N GLN A 222 19.52 2.50 -25.67
CA GLN A 222 18.43 2.25 -26.61
C GLN A 222 17.07 2.26 -25.92
N HIS A 223 17.00 2.02 -24.61
CA HIS A 223 15.75 1.92 -23.85
C HIS A 223 15.40 3.23 -23.15
N SER A 224 14.13 3.36 -22.76
CA SER A 224 13.67 4.47 -21.94
C SER A 224 13.57 4.05 -20.48
N TYR A 225 13.80 4.99 -19.57
CA TYR A 225 13.80 4.79 -18.12
C TYR A 225 13.13 5.96 -17.43
N VAL A 226 12.32 5.69 -16.40
CA VAL A 226 11.72 6.73 -15.56
C VAL A 226 11.76 6.32 -14.09
N ALA A 227 12.19 7.24 -13.23
CA ALA A 227 12.06 7.11 -11.78
C ALA A 227 10.84 7.90 -11.29
N LEU A 228 9.95 7.28 -10.52
CA LEU A 228 8.69 7.88 -10.08
C LEU A 228 8.84 8.82 -8.87
N ASP A 229 10.01 8.82 -8.23
CA ASP A 229 10.27 9.52 -6.96
C ASP A 229 9.26 9.15 -5.86
N GLY A 230 8.90 7.86 -5.82
CA GLY A 230 7.83 7.28 -5.03
C GLY A 230 7.08 6.23 -5.85
N VAL A 231 5.76 6.13 -5.66
CA VAL A 231 4.91 5.15 -6.35
C VAL A 231 3.81 5.77 -7.22
N ALA A 232 3.75 7.10 -7.32
CA ALA A 232 2.73 7.79 -8.09
C ALA A 232 2.93 7.62 -9.61
N GLU A 233 1.83 7.55 -10.36
CA GLU A 233 1.83 7.26 -11.80
C GLU A 233 2.21 8.44 -12.70
N HIS A 234 2.29 9.66 -12.15
CA HIS A 234 2.32 10.90 -12.93
C HIS A 234 3.43 10.93 -14.00
N ALA A 235 4.65 10.57 -13.62
CA ALA A 235 5.79 10.53 -14.54
C ALA A 235 5.68 9.43 -15.58
N LEU A 236 5.20 8.24 -15.19
CA LEU A 236 4.95 7.12 -16.11
C LEU A 236 3.96 7.55 -17.21
N VAL A 237 2.81 8.09 -16.80
CA VAL A 237 1.77 8.53 -17.74
C VAL A 237 2.27 9.65 -18.63
N GLN A 238 3.02 10.61 -18.09
CA GLN A 238 3.60 11.69 -18.87
C GLN A 238 4.56 11.16 -19.94
N VAL A 239 5.54 10.33 -19.56
CA VAL A 239 6.51 9.74 -20.50
C VAL A 239 5.78 9.00 -21.62
N LEU A 240 4.80 8.15 -21.29
CA LEU A 240 4.03 7.40 -22.27
C LEU A 240 3.21 8.30 -23.20
N SER A 241 2.60 9.37 -22.67
CA SER A 241 1.79 10.29 -23.49
C SER A 241 2.62 11.09 -24.52
N LYS A 242 3.91 11.29 -24.23
CA LYS A 242 4.83 12.10 -25.05
C LYS A 242 5.65 11.26 -26.01
N ASN A 243 5.81 9.97 -25.72
CA ASN A 243 6.68 9.06 -26.43
C ASN A 243 5.87 7.90 -27.00
N ILE A 244 5.09 8.17 -28.05
CA ILE A 244 4.15 7.22 -28.65
C ILE A 244 4.81 5.97 -29.25
N HIS A 245 6.13 5.98 -29.45
CA HIS A 245 6.92 4.81 -29.89
C HIS A 245 7.08 3.76 -28.80
N ILE A 246 6.91 4.14 -27.54
CA ILE A 246 6.95 3.21 -26.41
C ILE A 246 5.66 2.39 -26.41
N LYS A 247 5.81 1.07 -26.38
CA LYS A 247 4.69 0.09 -26.42
C LYS A 247 4.78 -0.96 -25.32
N ASN A 248 5.98 -1.21 -24.81
CA ASN A 248 6.25 -2.22 -23.80
C ASN A 248 6.69 -1.52 -22.52
N VAL A 249 6.03 -1.84 -21.41
CA VAL A 249 6.37 -1.28 -20.09
C VAL A 249 6.90 -2.39 -19.19
N VAL A 250 8.03 -2.15 -18.55
CA VAL A 250 8.63 -3.06 -17.57
C VAL A 250 8.63 -2.37 -16.21
N LEU A 251 7.85 -2.89 -15.27
CA LEU A 251 7.79 -2.38 -13.91
C LEU A 251 8.91 -3.00 -13.08
N CYS A 252 9.76 -2.14 -12.53
CA CYS A 252 10.98 -2.46 -11.81
C CYS A 252 10.99 -1.84 -10.40
N LEU A 253 9.84 -1.88 -9.71
CA LEU A 253 9.67 -1.29 -8.38
C LEU A 253 10.31 -2.14 -7.26
N ASP A 254 10.32 -1.62 -6.03
CA ASP A 254 10.98 -2.27 -4.90
C ASP A 254 10.32 -3.61 -4.56
N ASN A 255 11.11 -4.56 -4.06
CA ASN A 255 10.63 -5.87 -3.61
C ASN A 255 10.20 -5.78 -2.13
N ASP A 256 9.19 -4.95 -1.90
CA ASP A 256 8.53 -4.75 -0.63
C ASP A 256 7.01 -4.57 -0.81
N PRO A 257 6.22 -4.53 0.28
CA PRO A 257 4.76 -4.43 0.15
C PRO A 257 4.28 -3.23 -0.66
N ALA A 258 4.94 -2.06 -0.52
CA ALA A 258 4.52 -0.85 -1.21
C ALA A 258 4.81 -0.92 -2.72
N GLY A 259 6.00 -1.40 -3.10
CA GLY A 259 6.37 -1.59 -4.49
C GLY A 259 5.54 -2.65 -5.21
N ILE A 260 5.18 -3.73 -4.51
CA ILE A 260 4.29 -4.78 -5.03
C ILE A 260 2.87 -4.24 -5.26
N GLU A 261 2.27 -3.57 -4.29
CA GLU A 261 0.93 -2.99 -4.47
C GLU A 261 0.93 -1.89 -5.54
N ALA A 262 1.99 -1.08 -5.61
CA ALA A 262 2.15 -0.07 -6.65
C ALA A 262 2.22 -0.70 -8.04
N SER A 263 2.96 -1.79 -8.20
CA SER A 263 3.09 -2.48 -9.50
C SER A 263 1.75 -2.98 -10.02
N GLY A 264 0.91 -3.53 -9.13
CA GLY A 264 -0.46 -3.92 -9.48
C GLY A 264 -1.33 -2.74 -9.90
N ARG A 265 -1.33 -1.65 -9.11
CA ARG A 265 -2.10 -0.44 -9.43
C ARG A 265 -1.65 0.23 -10.74
N LEU A 266 -0.34 0.30 -11.00
CA LEU A 266 0.18 0.86 -12.24
C LEU A 266 -0.21 0.00 -13.44
N THR A 267 -0.28 -1.31 -13.27
CA THR A 267 -0.75 -2.24 -14.32
C THR A 267 -2.21 -1.97 -14.69
N ASP A 268 -3.09 -1.78 -13.71
CA ASP A 268 -4.49 -1.41 -13.96
C ASP A 268 -4.59 -0.10 -14.76
N ILE A 269 -3.83 0.93 -14.35
CA ILE A 269 -3.77 2.24 -15.06
C ILE A 269 -3.23 2.09 -16.49
N LEU A 270 -2.24 1.22 -16.70
CA LEU A 270 -1.66 0.97 -18.02
C LEU A 270 -2.65 0.25 -18.94
N HIS A 271 -3.37 -0.75 -18.43
CA HIS A 271 -4.44 -1.44 -19.16
C HIS A 271 -5.55 -0.47 -19.55
N GLU A 272 -6.01 0.40 -18.64
CA GLU A 272 -7.00 1.47 -18.93
C GLU A 272 -6.52 2.41 -20.05
N LYS A 273 -5.22 2.61 -20.17
CA LYS A 273 -4.58 3.43 -21.23
C LYS A 273 -4.26 2.66 -22.51
N GLY A 274 -4.64 1.39 -22.60
CA GLY A 274 -4.47 0.55 -23.78
C GLY A 274 -3.08 -0.09 -23.94
N TYR A 275 -2.26 -0.12 -22.89
CA TYR A 275 -0.99 -0.84 -22.90
C TYR A 275 -1.21 -2.29 -22.48
N ALA A 276 -1.07 -3.22 -23.43
CA ALA A 276 -1.24 -4.66 -23.17
C ALA A 276 0.07 -5.38 -22.79
N CYS A 277 1.23 -4.84 -23.21
CA CYS A 277 2.53 -5.48 -23.00
C CYS A 277 3.22 -4.92 -21.75
N ILE A 278 2.89 -5.51 -20.60
CA ILE A 278 3.42 -5.13 -19.29
C ILE A 278 4.19 -6.33 -18.72
N ALA A 279 5.46 -6.12 -18.39
CA ALA A 279 6.32 -7.11 -17.75
C ALA A 279 6.76 -6.62 -16.37
N TYR A 280 7.16 -7.55 -15.51
CA TYR A 280 7.70 -7.26 -14.18
C TYR A 280 9.12 -7.79 -14.10
N LEU A 281 10.04 -6.96 -13.62
CA LEU A 281 11.35 -7.39 -13.17
C LEU A 281 11.49 -6.97 -11.72
N GLN A 282 11.75 -7.91 -10.83
CA GLN A 282 11.89 -7.62 -9.40
C GLN A 282 13.34 -7.81 -8.98
N PRO A 283 13.87 -6.91 -8.12
CA PRO A 283 15.17 -7.13 -7.51
C PRO A 283 15.13 -8.34 -6.58
N ALA A 284 16.26 -9.03 -6.43
CA ALA A 284 16.38 -10.18 -5.53
C ALA A 284 16.39 -9.75 -4.05
N CYS A 285 16.97 -8.60 -3.78
CA CYS A 285 16.99 -7.91 -2.49
C CYS A 285 15.86 -6.87 -2.41
N LYS A 286 15.88 -6.03 -1.38
CA LYS A 286 14.85 -5.00 -1.17
C LYS A 286 14.66 -4.09 -2.39
N ASP A 287 15.75 -3.61 -2.99
CA ASP A 287 15.74 -2.70 -4.14
C ASP A 287 16.95 -3.00 -5.07
N TRP A 288 16.97 -2.41 -6.26
CA TRP A 288 18.04 -2.64 -7.25
C TRP A 288 19.42 -2.18 -6.77
N ASN A 289 19.48 -1.20 -5.87
CA ASN A 289 20.76 -0.78 -5.30
C ASN A 289 21.30 -1.79 -4.30
N GLU A 290 20.44 -2.47 -3.55
CA GLU A 290 20.85 -3.57 -2.67
C GLU A 290 21.35 -4.78 -3.49
N ASP A 291 20.76 -5.09 -4.64
CA ASP A 291 21.30 -6.11 -5.56
C ASP A 291 22.71 -5.74 -6.07
N LEU A 292 22.90 -4.47 -6.46
CA LEU A 292 24.19 -3.99 -6.93
C LEU A 292 25.26 -4.00 -5.82
N LYS A 293 24.88 -3.66 -4.59
CA LYS A 293 25.74 -3.78 -3.40
C LYS A 293 26.13 -5.23 -3.12
N ALA A 294 25.20 -6.17 -3.26
CA ALA A 294 25.47 -7.59 -3.07
C ALA A 294 26.55 -8.10 -4.04
N GLN A 295 26.52 -7.68 -5.31
CA GLN A 295 27.57 -8.02 -6.29
C GLN A 295 28.97 -7.47 -5.90
N HIS A 296 29.02 -6.45 -5.03
CA HIS A 296 30.26 -5.87 -4.52
C HIS A 296 30.61 -6.38 -3.11
N GLY A 297 29.99 -7.48 -2.65
CA GLY A 297 30.32 -8.12 -1.37
C GLY A 297 29.78 -7.40 -0.14
N ILE A 298 28.86 -6.45 -0.31
CA ILE A 298 28.18 -5.77 0.80
C ILE A 298 26.93 -6.57 1.16
N THR A 299 26.73 -6.83 2.46
CA THR A 299 25.51 -7.48 2.95
C THR A 299 24.29 -6.64 2.58
N PRO A 300 23.40 -7.14 1.70
CA PRO A 300 22.25 -6.37 1.23
C PRO A 300 21.10 -6.43 2.24
N VAL A 301 20.21 -5.45 2.17
CA VAL A 301 18.92 -5.55 2.84
C VAL A 301 18.03 -6.54 2.07
N PRO A 302 17.54 -7.63 2.71
CA PRO A 302 16.72 -8.62 2.02
C PRO A 302 15.36 -8.04 1.61
N ALA A 303 14.75 -8.65 0.60
CA ALA A 303 13.37 -8.35 0.20
C ALA A 303 12.39 -8.52 1.38
N LYS A 304 11.34 -7.71 1.40
CA LYS A 304 10.30 -7.79 2.44
C LYS A 304 9.07 -8.50 1.85
N PRO A 305 8.72 -9.70 2.32
CA PRO A 305 7.56 -10.41 1.80
C PRO A 305 6.27 -9.61 2.07
N HIS A 306 5.36 -9.62 1.10
CA HIS A 306 4.09 -8.94 1.25
C HIS A 306 3.19 -9.72 2.23
N PRO A 307 2.72 -9.12 3.35
CA PRO A 307 1.99 -9.85 4.40
C PRO A 307 0.69 -10.47 3.88
N LYS A 308 -0.10 -9.71 3.10
CA LYS A 308 -1.32 -10.23 2.46
C LYS A 308 -1.07 -11.39 1.49
N LEU A 309 -0.03 -11.33 0.64
CA LEU A 309 0.30 -12.42 -0.28
C LEU A 309 0.76 -13.68 0.47
N ALA A 310 1.54 -13.51 1.54
CA ALA A 310 1.96 -14.63 2.39
C ALA A 310 0.74 -15.31 3.04
N ALA A 311 -0.16 -14.53 3.64
CA ALA A 311 -1.41 -15.02 4.22
C ALA A 311 -2.31 -15.70 3.18
N CYS A 312 -2.44 -15.13 1.97
CA CYS A 312 -3.20 -15.73 0.87
C CYS A 312 -2.65 -17.12 0.51
N LYS A 313 -1.32 -17.24 0.39
CA LYS A 313 -0.67 -18.51 0.06
C LYS A 313 -0.87 -19.57 1.15
N GLU A 314 -0.80 -19.18 2.41
CA GLU A 314 -1.05 -20.06 3.56
C GLU A 314 -2.51 -20.55 3.56
N LEU A 315 -3.47 -19.63 3.47
CA LEU A 315 -4.91 -19.96 3.43
C LEU A 315 -5.27 -20.84 2.22
N CYS A 316 -4.72 -20.56 1.03
CA CYS A 316 -4.95 -21.42 -0.14
C CYS A 316 -4.37 -22.82 0.06
N GLY A 317 -3.26 -22.95 0.79
CA GLY A 317 -2.69 -24.23 1.21
C GLY A 317 -3.60 -24.98 2.17
N GLU A 318 -4.19 -24.30 3.14
CA GLU A 318 -5.14 -24.87 4.10
C GLU A 318 -6.44 -25.31 3.41
N ILE A 319 -7.02 -24.48 2.53
CA ILE A 319 -8.18 -24.83 1.70
C ILE A 319 -7.89 -26.09 0.89
N ARG A 320 -6.72 -26.16 0.24
CA ARG A 320 -6.30 -27.34 -0.54
C ARG A 320 -6.25 -28.60 0.32
N TYR A 321 -5.68 -28.49 1.52
CA TYR A 321 -5.60 -29.60 2.47
C TYR A 321 -7.01 -30.08 2.88
N LEU A 322 -7.90 -29.18 3.28
CA LEU A 322 -9.28 -29.52 3.66
C LEU A 322 -10.08 -30.12 2.51
N CYS A 323 -9.94 -29.58 1.30
CA CYS A 323 -10.56 -30.16 0.11
C CYS A 323 -10.07 -31.61 -0.16
N SER A 324 -8.84 -31.95 0.21
CA SER A 324 -8.29 -33.30 0.03
C SER A 324 -8.76 -34.32 1.08
N THR A 325 -9.19 -33.86 2.26
CA THR A 325 -9.63 -34.73 3.36
C THR A 325 -11.13 -35.07 3.28
N ILE A 326 -11.91 -34.22 2.62
CA ILE A 326 -13.35 -34.40 2.43
C ILE A 326 -13.61 -35.40 1.29
N LYS A 327 -14.14 -36.59 1.63
CA LYS A 327 -14.35 -37.70 0.69
C LYS A 327 -15.43 -37.44 -0.37
N SER A 328 -16.57 -36.88 0.03
CA SER A 328 -17.67 -36.57 -0.90
C SER A 328 -18.57 -35.48 -0.34
N VAL A 329 -19.02 -34.58 -1.22
CA VAL A 329 -20.01 -33.55 -0.91
C VAL A 329 -21.17 -33.70 -1.88
N LYS A 330 -22.38 -33.93 -1.38
CA LYS A 330 -23.57 -34.09 -2.23
C LYS A 330 -24.15 -32.75 -2.69
N ASN A 331 -24.39 -31.83 -1.75
CA ASN A 331 -24.99 -30.52 -2.00
C ASN A 331 -24.06 -29.40 -1.51
N PRO A 332 -22.98 -29.08 -2.26
CA PRO A 332 -22.00 -28.11 -1.82
C PRO A 332 -22.61 -26.72 -1.59
N HIS A 333 -23.57 -26.31 -2.42
CA HIS A 333 -24.26 -25.02 -2.27
C HIS A 333 -25.09 -24.93 -0.98
N GLU A 334 -25.80 -25.99 -0.63
CA GLU A 334 -26.63 -26.02 0.58
C GLU A 334 -25.76 -25.92 1.85
N MET A 335 -24.67 -26.70 1.90
CA MET A 335 -23.71 -26.65 3.01
C MET A 335 -23.03 -25.28 3.11
N LEU A 336 -22.71 -24.67 1.96
CA LEU A 336 -22.16 -23.32 1.88
C LEU A 336 -23.14 -22.29 2.48
N MET A 337 -24.42 -22.35 2.13
CA MET A 337 -25.43 -21.41 2.61
C MET A 337 -25.63 -21.49 4.13
N GLU A 338 -25.64 -22.70 4.70
CA GLU A 338 -25.76 -22.87 6.16
C GLU A 338 -24.61 -22.20 6.92
N LEU A 339 -23.38 -22.34 6.41
CA LEU A 339 -22.18 -21.74 7.01
C LEU A 339 -22.16 -20.22 6.80
N TYR A 340 -22.58 -19.76 5.62
CA TYR A 340 -22.71 -18.35 5.30
C TYR A 340 -23.66 -17.64 6.26
N GLU A 341 -24.86 -18.20 6.50
CA GLU A 341 -25.85 -17.65 7.43
C GLU A 341 -25.29 -17.52 8.86
N LYS A 342 -24.45 -18.46 9.30
CA LYS A 342 -23.75 -18.39 10.60
C LYS A 342 -22.63 -17.35 10.63
N ALA A 343 -21.99 -17.07 9.49
CA ALA A 343 -20.90 -16.09 9.38
C ALA A 343 -21.39 -14.63 9.38
N VAL A 344 -22.55 -14.35 8.75
CA VAL A 344 -23.11 -13.00 8.61
C VAL A 344 -23.15 -12.18 9.92
N PRO A 345 -23.74 -12.67 11.03
CA PRO A 345 -23.83 -11.86 12.24
C PRO A 345 -22.45 -11.55 12.83
N LEU A 346 -21.46 -12.44 12.66
CA LEU A 346 -20.10 -12.23 13.14
C LEU A 346 -19.37 -11.17 12.30
N MET A 347 -19.54 -11.18 10.97
CA MET A 347 -18.94 -10.20 10.06
C MET A 347 -19.47 -8.78 10.27
N LEU A 348 -20.75 -8.65 10.62
CA LEU A 348 -21.39 -7.35 10.86
C LEU A 348 -21.16 -6.80 12.27
N SER A 349 -20.60 -7.60 13.17
CA SER A 349 -20.33 -7.16 14.54
C SER A 349 -19.19 -6.15 14.57
N SER A 350 -19.44 -4.99 15.18
CA SER A 350 -18.42 -3.93 15.35
C SER A 350 -17.37 -4.25 16.41
N ARG A 351 -17.65 -5.24 17.28
CA ARG A 351 -16.76 -5.72 18.34
C ARG A 351 -16.87 -7.23 18.44
N SER A 352 -15.92 -7.93 17.82
CA SER A 352 -15.76 -9.39 17.97
C SER A 352 -14.67 -9.71 18.99
N THR A 353 -14.95 -10.66 19.88
CA THR A 353 -13.91 -11.28 20.72
C THR A 353 -13.00 -12.18 19.88
N ASP A 354 -11.81 -12.51 20.39
CA ASP A 354 -10.89 -13.43 19.71
C ASP A 354 -11.54 -14.79 19.40
N GLY A 355 -12.39 -15.29 20.31
CA GLY A 355 -13.16 -16.51 20.08
C GLY A 355 -14.17 -16.37 18.92
N GLN A 356 -14.87 -15.23 18.83
CA GLN A 356 -15.77 -14.95 17.71
C GLN A 356 -15.03 -14.81 16.38
N LYS A 357 -13.85 -14.17 16.39
CA LYS A 357 -12.98 -14.06 15.22
C LYS A 357 -12.53 -15.45 14.74
N ALA A 358 -12.14 -16.35 15.66
CA ALA A 358 -11.75 -17.71 15.33
C ALA A 358 -12.90 -18.51 14.69
N VAL A 359 -14.10 -18.45 15.27
CA VAL A 359 -15.29 -19.09 14.70
C VAL A 359 -15.59 -18.52 13.31
N LEU A 360 -15.55 -17.19 13.15
CA LEU A 360 -15.77 -16.57 11.85
C LEU A 360 -14.76 -17.04 10.80
N MET A 361 -13.48 -17.15 11.16
CA MET A 361 -12.44 -17.68 10.25
C MET A 361 -12.76 -19.11 9.82
N GLU A 362 -13.14 -20.00 10.73
CA GLU A 362 -13.51 -21.38 10.42
C GLU A 362 -14.72 -21.46 9.47
N GLN A 363 -15.74 -20.61 9.71
CA GLN A 363 -16.91 -20.52 8.82
C GLN A 363 -16.52 -20.03 7.42
N LEU A 364 -15.74 -18.94 7.32
CA LEU A 364 -15.28 -18.40 6.04
C LEU A 364 -14.40 -19.37 5.26
N LEU A 365 -13.51 -20.08 5.96
CA LEU A 365 -12.68 -21.13 5.37
C LEU A 365 -13.53 -22.24 4.79
N SER A 366 -14.54 -22.69 5.55
CA SER A 366 -15.48 -23.73 5.12
C SER A 366 -16.34 -23.27 3.94
N VAL A 367 -16.84 -22.03 3.94
CA VAL A 367 -17.57 -21.43 2.82
C VAL A 367 -16.71 -21.45 1.55
N ALA A 368 -15.43 -21.05 1.63
CA ALA A 368 -14.51 -21.11 0.51
C ALA A 368 -14.29 -22.56 0.00
N VAL A 369 -14.12 -23.52 0.91
CA VAL A 369 -13.99 -24.95 0.57
C VAL A 369 -15.23 -25.45 -0.20
N TYR A 370 -16.44 -25.21 0.31
CA TYR A 370 -17.67 -25.65 -0.36
C TYR A 370 -17.92 -24.91 -1.68
N ALA A 371 -17.49 -23.65 -1.81
CA ALA A 371 -17.51 -22.94 -3.09
C ALA A 371 -16.63 -23.65 -4.13
N LEU A 372 -15.42 -24.09 -3.76
CA LEU A 372 -14.56 -24.86 -4.66
C LEU A 372 -15.13 -26.24 -5.01
N PHE A 373 -15.84 -26.91 -4.08
CA PHE A 373 -16.59 -28.13 -4.41
C PHE A 373 -17.71 -27.86 -5.42
N ALA A 374 -18.42 -26.73 -5.30
CA ALA A 374 -19.43 -26.32 -6.27
C ALA A 374 -18.82 -26.03 -7.65
N VAL A 375 -17.65 -25.36 -7.70
CA VAL A 375 -16.87 -25.16 -8.94
C VAL A 375 -16.48 -26.49 -9.58
N MET A 376 -15.96 -27.44 -8.79
CA MET A 376 -15.64 -28.78 -9.28
C MET A 376 -16.85 -29.50 -9.86
N ALA A 377 -18.02 -29.37 -9.23
CA ALA A 377 -19.25 -29.96 -9.75
C ALA A 377 -19.63 -29.36 -11.13
N GLN A 378 -19.47 -28.05 -11.32
CA GLN A 378 -19.71 -27.42 -12.63
C GLN A 378 -18.72 -27.91 -13.69
N TYR A 379 -17.42 -27.96 -13.38
CA TYR A 379 -16.39 -28.45 -14.31
C TYR A 379 -16.59 -29.91 -14.73
N ARG A 380 -17.06 -30.78 -13.81
CA ARG A 380 -17.45 -32.15 -14.15
C ARG A 380 -18.59 -32.19 -15.17
N GLN A 381 -19.59 -31.33 -15.03
CA GLN A 381 -20.69 -31.24 -16.00
C GLN A 381 -20.28 -30.61 -17.33
N LEU A 382 -19.14 -29.91 -17.38
CA LEU A 382 -18.54 -29.36 -18.60
C LEU A 382 -17.57 -30.34 -19.27
N GLU A 383 -17.41 -31.56 -18.72
CA GLU A 383 -16.45 -32.57 -19.19
C GLU A 383 -14.99 -32.06 -19.23
N LYS A 384 -14.68 -31.06 -18.39
CA LYS A 384 -13.35 -30.46 -18.24
C LYS A 384 -12.90 -30.60 -16.79
N PRO A 385 -12.49 -31.82 -16.35
CA PRO A 385 -12.17 -32.06 -14.95
C PRO A 385 -10.99 -31.21 -14.49
N MET A 386 -11.19 -30.48 -13.40
CA MET A 386 -10.16 -29.73 -12.66
C MET A 386 -9.85 -30.45 -11.36
N ASN A 387 -8.67 -30.20 -10.78
CA ASN A 387 -8.32 -30.64 -9.44
C ASN A 387 -8.17 -29.46 -8.46
N PHE A 388 -8.19 -29.75 -7.15
CA PHE A 388 -8.08 -28.71 -6.13
C PHE A 388 -6.77 -27.94 -6.14
N LYS A 389 -5.67 -28.54 -6.62
CA LYS A 389 -4.41 -27.81 -6.80
C LYS A 389 -4.58 -26.71 -7.85
N GLN A 390 -5.16 -27.02 -9.01
CA GLN A 390 -5.42 -26.05 -10.07
C GLN A 390 -6.36 -24.94 -9.59
N LEU A 391 -7.46 -25.27 -8.90
CA LEU A 391 -8.42 -24.27 -8.40
C LEU A 391 -7.81 -23.36 -7.33
N THR A 392 -7.02 -23.91 -6.40
CA THR A 392 -6.37 -23.09 -5.35
C THR A 392 -5.19 -22.29 -5.91
N ASP A 393 -4.48 -22.80 -6.92
CA ASP A 393 -3.49 -22.02 -7.65
C ASP A 393 -4.19 -20.84 -8.36
N GLU A 394 -5.29 -21.07 -9.09
CA GLU A 394 -6.09 -20.01 -9.74
C GLU A 394 -6.61 -18.97 -8.74
N LEU A 395 -7.12 -19.42 -7.58
CA LEU A 395 -7.57 -18.54 -6.51
C LEU A 395 -6.44 -17.65 -5.99
N CYS A 396 -5.25 -18.22 -5.76
CA CYS A 396 -4.08 -17.50 -5.28
C CYS A 396 -3.55 -16.50 -6.33
N HIS A 397 -3.57 -16.85 -7.62
CA HIS A 397 -3.14 -15.95 -8.70
C HIS A 397 -4.13 -14.79 -8.93
N SER A 398 -5.41 -15.01 -8.64
CA SER A 398 -6.46 -13.98 -8.75
C SER A 398 -6.46 -12.99 -7.60
N TYR A 399 -5.64 -13.23 -6.56
CA TYR A 399 -5.54 -12.34 -5.42
C TYR A 399 -4.61 -11.16 -5.71
N HIS A 400 -5.19 -9.95 -5.68
CA HIS A 400 -4.48 -8.71 -5.95
C HIS A 400 -4.50 -7.78 -4.72
N PRO A 401 -3.38 -7.64 -4.00
CA PRO A 401 -3.37 -6.93 -2.71
C PRO A 401 -3.71 -5.44 -2.83
N HIS A 402 -3.42 -4.81 -3.97
CA HIS A 402 -3.73 -3.40 -4.24
C HIS A 402 -5.22 -3.11 -4.40
N GLN A 403 -6.01 -4.15 -4.74
CA GLN A 403 -7.48 -4.12 -4.83
C GLN A 403 -8.15 -4.57 -3.53
N ASP A 404 -7.42 -5.29 -2.67
CA ASP A 404 -7.91 -5.74 -1.37
C ASP A 404 -7.82 -4.63 -0.31
N ARG A 405 -8.82 -3.73 -0.35
CA ARG A 405 -8.98 -2.58 0.53
C ARG A 405 -10.28 -2.68 1.33
N GLY A 406 -10.42 -1.78 2.31
CA GLY A 406 -11.63 -1.69 3.13
C GLY A 406 -11.61 -2.57 4.37
N LYS A 407 -12.66 -2.42 5.18
CA LYS A 407 -12.83 -3.09 6.48
C LYS A 407 -13.59 -4.40 6.32
N LEU A 408 -13.70 -5.16 7.42
CA LEU A 408 -14.50 -6.39 7.45
C LEU A 408 -15.94 -6.19 6.95
N LYS A 409 -16.56 -5.02 7.22
CA LYS A 409 -17.90 -4.70 6.71
C LYS A 409 -17.97 -4.68 5.18
N THR A 410 -17.03 -4.02 4.51
CA THR A 410 -16.96 -3.99 3.04
C THR A 410 -16.80 -5.40 2.48
N LYS A 411 -15.96 -6.22 3.12
CA LYS A 411 -15.75 -7.62 2.73
C LYS A 411 -17.01 -8.45 2.92
N ALA A 412 -17.81 -8.17 3.96
CA ALA A 412 -19.11 -8.80 4.17
C ALA A 412 -20.12 -8.42 3.06
N GLU A 413 -20.11 -7.16 2.63
CA GLU A 413 -20.93 -6.68 1.51
C GLU A 413 -20.54 -7.37 0.19
N ASP A 414 -19.24 -7.51 -0.09
CA ASP A 414 -18.73 -8.22 -1.27
C ASP A 414 -19.16 -9.70 -1.26
N ILE A 415 -19.00 -10.40 -0.13
CA ILE A 415 -19.44 -11.79 0.03
C ILE A 415 -20.96 -11.91 -0.16
N GLN A 416 -21.74 -10.99 0.40
CA GLN A 416 -23.20 -10.97 0.27
C GLN A 416 -23.63 -10.78 -1.20
N GLN A 417 -22.93 -9.91 -1.94
CA GLN A 417 -23.16 -9.71 -3.38
C GLN A 417 -22.89 -10.99 -4.18
N ASP A 418 -21.78 -11.68 -3.90
CA ASP A 418 -21.45 -12.95 -4.56
C ASP A 418 -22.51 -14.02 -4.28
N VAL A 419 -22.93 -14.17 -3.02
CA VAL A 419 -23.97 -15.14 -2.63
C VAL A 419 -25.29 -14.83 -3.33
N ASN A 420 -25.70 -13.57 -3.40
CA ASN A 420 -26.91 -13.16 -4.12
C ASN A 420 -26.79 -13.49 -5.61
N ALA A 421 -25.66 -13.15 -6.24
CA ALA A 421 -25.42 -13.45 -7.64
C ALA A 421 -25.45 -14.95 -7.96
N ILE A 422 -24.91 -15.79 -7.06
CA ILE A 422 -24.96 -17.25 -7.18
C ILE A 422 -26.40 -17.74 -7.08
N ASN A 423 -27.15 -17.29 -6.07
CA ASN A 423 -28.54 -17.70 -5.87
C ASN A 423 -29.42 -17.30 -7.05
N ASP A 424 -29.26 -16.08 -7.58
CA ASP A 424 -29.98 -15.62 -8.76
C ASP A 424 -29.69 -16.51 -9.98
N GLN A 425 -28.43 -16.84 -10.21
CA GLN A 425 -28.01 -17.74 -11.29
C GLN A 425 -28.54 -19.17 -11.12
N LEU A 426 -28.59 -19.67 -9.88
CA LEU A 426 -29.11 -21.00 -9.61
C LEU A 426 -30.62 -21.11 -9.79
N ASN A 427 -31.34 -20.05 -9.42
CA ASN A 427 -32.80 -19.96 -9.48
C ASN A 427 -33.34 -19.48 -10.84
N THR A 428 -32.46 -19.10 -11.77
CA THR A 428 -32.86 -18.70 -13.11
C THR A 428 -33.51 -19.88 -13.85
N SER A 429 -34.76 -19.71 -14.24
CA SER A 429 -35.53 -20.69 -15.01
C SER A 429 -34.98 -20.84 -16.43
N GLY A 430 -34.82 -22.09 -16.90
CA GLY A 430 -34.44 -22.39 -18.28
C GLY A 430 -33.34 -23.44 -18.40
N ILE A 431 -32.93 -23.71 -19.64
CA ILE A 431 -31.78 -24.57 -19.94
C ILE A 431 -30.51 -23.74 -19.72
N ARG A 432 -29.62 -24.22 -18.83
CA ARG A 432 -28.35 -23.54 -18.58
C ARG A 432 -27.40 -23.70 -19.77
N THR A 433 -26.97 -22.58 -20.32
CA THR A 433 -26.00 -22.53 -21.41
C THR A 433 -24.57 -22.77 -20.89
N LEU A 434 -23.61 -22.92 -21.81
CA LEU A 434 -22.19 -22.98 -21.46
C LEU A 434 -21.73 -21.69 -20.77
N GLU A 435 -22.19 -20.53 -21.26
CA GLU A 435 -21.88 -19.23 -20.69
C GLU A 435 -22.43 -19.08 -19.26
N ASP A 436 -23.66 -19.54 -19.01
CA ASP A 436 -24.24 -19.54 -17.66
C ASP A 436 -23.41 -20.38 -16.68
N LYS A 437 -22.91 -21.54 -17.13
CA LYS A 437 -22.04 -22.38 -16.30
C LYS A 437 -20.69 -21.73 -16.02
N GLN A 438 -20.09 -21.06 -17.01
CA GLN A 438 -18.83 -20.34 -16.83
C GLN A 438 -19.01 -19.14 -15.88
N LYS A 439 -20.11 -18.41 -16.00
CA LYS A 439 -20.46 -17.32 -15.10
C LYS A 439 -20.65 -17.82 -13.66
N LEU A 440 -21.35 -18.95 -13.48
CA LEU A 440 -21.54 -19.56 -12.16
C LEU A 440 -20.22 -20.02 -11.54
N ILE A 441 -19.31 -20.60 -12.33
CA ILE A 441 -17.95 -20.93 -11.90
C ILE A 441 -17.22 -19.66 -11.42
N ALA A 442 -17.26 -18.58 -12.22
CA ALA A 442 -16.63 -17.32 -11.86
C ALA A 442 -17.21 -16.74 -10.56
N SER A 443 -18.53 -16.80 -10.35
CA SER A 443 -19.16 -16.33 -9.12
C SER A 443 -18.75 -17.13 -7.89
N TYR A 444 -18.67 -18.47 -7.97
CA TYR A 444 -18.15 -19.26 -6.84
C TYR A 444 -16.66 -19.02 -6.57
N MET A 445 -15.84 -18.83 -7.61
CA MET A 445 -14.43 -18.45 -7.47
C MET A 445 -14.29 -17.07 -6.81
N GLY A 446 -15.13 -16.11 -7.21
CA GLY A 446 -15.23 -14.79 -6.59
C GLY A 446 -15.59 -14.86 -5.11
N LEU A 447 -16.62 -15.65 -4.76
CA LEU A 447 -17.03 -15.90 -3.38
C LEU A 447 -15.87 -16.48 -2.55
N ALA A 448 -15.20 -17.52 -3.05
CA ALA A 448 -14.05 -18.11 -2.38
C ALA A 448 -12.93 -17.07 -2.15
N LEU A 449 -12.67 -16.22 -3.13
CA LEU A 449 -11.65 -15.17 -3.05
C LEU A 449 -12.03 -14.11 -2.01
N ASN A 450 -13.28 -13.68 -1.96
CA ASN A 450 -13.77 -12.70 -0.99
C ASN A 450 -13.79 -13.27 0.44
N CYS A 451 -14.06 -14.57 0.61
CA CYS A 451 -13.85 -15.26 1.89
C CYS A 451 -12.36 -15.28 2.31
N VAL A 452 -11.43 -15.50 1.37
CA VAL A 452 -9.98 -15.43 1.64
C VAL A 452 -9.58 -14.00 2.02
N LYS A 453 -10.05 -12.97 1.31
CA LYS A 453 -9.80 -11.55 1.65
C LYS A 453 -10.32 -11.18 3.05
N ALA A 454 -11.48 -11.69 3.45
CA ALA A 454 -12.04 -11.51 4.79
C ALA A 454 -11.15 -12.15 5.86
N GLN A 455 -10.68 -13.37 5.63
CA GLN A 455 -9.76 -14.05 6.55
C GLN A 455 -8.40 -13.34 6.66
N ILE A 456 -7.80 -12.92 5.53
CA ILE A 456 -6.55 -12.14 5.53
C ILE A 456 -6.68 -10.89 6.38
N PHE A 457 -7.81 -10.17 6.26
CA PHE A 457 -8.07 -8.98 7.08
C PHE A 457 -8.10 -9.31 8.59
N ILE A 458 -8.85 -10.34 8.98
CA ILE A 458 -8.96 -10.76 10.39
C ILE A 458 -7.59 -11.17 10.95
N CYS A 459 -6.79 -11.91 10.17
CA CYS A 459 -5.44 -12.33 10.55
C CYS A 459 -4.52 -11.14 10.80
N LEU A 460 -4.46 -10.21 9.84
CA LEU A 460 -3.54 -9.07 9.90
C LEU A 460 -3.96 -8.07 10.98
N GLU A 461 -5.26 -7.78 11.11
CA GLU A 461 -5.77 -6.91 12.18
C GLU A 461 -5.43 -7.47 13.57
N SER A 462 -5.59 -8.78 13.76
CA SER A 462 -5.28 -9.43 15.03
C SER A 462 -3.77 -9.44 15.33
N GLN A 463 -2.91 -9.51 14.31
CA GLN A 463 -1.46 -9.37 14.47
C GLN A 463 -1.07 -7.94 14.86
N GLU A 464 -1.65 -6.93 14.21
CA GLU A 464 -1.42 -5.52 14.55
C GLU A 464 -1.83 -5.20 15.99
N GLN A 465 -3.03 -5.64 16.41
CA GLN A 465 -3.51 -5.44 17.79
C GLN A 465 -2.57 -6.09 18.84
N LYS A 466 -1.99 -7.25 18.52
CA LYS A 466 -1.01 -7.90 19.41
C LYS A 466 0.29 -7.11 19.49
N ILE A 467 0.79 -6.60 18.36
CA ILE A 467 2.01 -5.78 18.30
C ILE A 467 1.81 -4.48 19.10
N GLU A 468 0.70 -3.78 18.91
CA GLU A 468 0.38 -2.55 19.65
C GLU A 468 0.28 -2.82 21.17
N THR A 469 -0.33 -3.94 21.56
CA THR A 469 -0.44 -4.33 22.97
C THR A 469 0.95 -4.56 23.59
N LEU A 470 1.84 -5.25 22.87
CA LEU A 470 3.21 -5.49 23.29
C LEU A 470 4.04 -4.19 23.37
N GLN A 471 3.84 -3.26 22.42
CA GLN A 471 4.50 -1.95 22.44
C GLN A 471 4.07 -1.12 23.66
N LYS A 472 2.77 -1.08 23.97
CA LYS A 472 2.25 -0.40 25.19
C LYS A 472 2.78 -1.02 26.48
N GLN A 473 2.91 -2.34 26.54
CA GLN A 473 3.49 -3.04 27.69
C GLN A 473 4.97 -2.70 27.89
N ASN A 474 5.71 -2.47 26.80
CA ASN A 474 7.11 -2.06 26.85
C ASN A 474 7.27 -0.59 27.24
N GLU A 475 6.45 0.32 26.70
CA GLU A 475 6.44 1.74 27.10
C GLU A 475 6.10 1.91 28.59
N GLY A 476 5.10 1.18 29.10
CA GLY A 476 4.78 1.19 30.53
C GLY A 476 5.86 0.58 31.42
N ARG A 477 6.72 -0.30 30.87
CA ARG A 477 7.90 -0.82 31.56
C ARG A 477 9.03 0.21 31.62
N ASP A 478 9.25 0.94 30.53
CA ASP A 478 10.27 2.00 30.49
C ASP A 478 9.87 3.17 31.41
N ASP A 479 8.59 3.55 31.44
CA ASP A 479 8.05 4.55 32.38
C ASP A 479 8.15 4.08 33.84
N TYR A 480 7.87 2.80 34.11
CA TYR A 480 8.07 2.22 35.45
C TYR A 480 9.54 2.22 35.87
N MET A 481 10.46 1.83 34.98
CA MET A 481 11.89 1.86 35.25
C MET A 481 12.41 3.28 35.46
N GLN A 482 11.87 4.26 34.73
CA GLN A 482 12.20 5.67 34.88
C GLN A 482 11.65 6.26 36.19
N ALA A 483 10.41 5.91 36.57
CA ALA A 483 9.81 6.30 37.85
C ALA A 483 10.55 5.68 39.06
N VAL A 484 10.97 4.41 38.95
CA VAL A 484 11.80 3.75 39.97
C VAL A 484 13.16 4.46 40.08
N CYS A 485 13.81 4.82 38.97
CA CYS A 485 15.04 5.60 39.01
C CYS A 485 14.86 7.01 39.63
N GLU A 486 13.70 7.64 39.48
CA GLU A 486 13.38 8.93 40.11
C GLU A 486 13.07 8.80 41.61
N GLU A 487 12.41 7.72 42.06
CA GLU A 487 12.21 7.42 43.48
C GLU A 487 13.53 7.11 44.21
N PHE A 488 14.49 6.45 43.55
CA PHE A 488 15.83 6.20 44.11
C PHE A 488 16.75 7.44 44.12
N MET A 489 16.36 8.55 43.47
CA MET A 489 17.11 9.81 43.47
C MET A 489 16.51 10.90 44.35
N GLN A 490 15.49 10.61 45.18
CA GLN A 490 15.09 11.54 46.23
C GLN A 490 16.10 11.51 47.39
N PRO A 491 16.76 12.63 47.73
CA PRO A 491 17.65 12.67 48.89
C PRO A 491 16.81 12.49 50.16
N GLY A 492 17.16 11.48 50.94
CA GLY A 492 16.55 11.21 52.23
C GLY A 492 16.61 12.42 53.17
N ILE A 493 15.54 12.55 53.94
CA ILE A 493 15.47 13.34 55.19
C ILE A 493 16.59 12.94 56.14
#